data_AF-A0A2G9TVI0-F1
#
_entry.id   AF-A0A2G9TVI0-F1
#
_cell.length_a   1.000
_cell.length_b   1.000
_cell.length_c   1.000
_cell.angle_alpha   90.00
_cell.angle_beta   90.00
_cell.angle_gamma   90.00
#
_symmetry.space_group_name_H-M   'P 1'
#
loop_
_entity.id
_entity.type
_entity.pdbx_description
1 polymer ?
#
loop_
_entity_poly.entity_id
_entity_poly.type
_entity_poly.pdbx_seq_one_letter_code
_entity_poly.pdbx_strand_id
1 'polypeptide(L)' 'YLHGMLAFGLEECEQYAEAEEAAMKALNMHRFDCWATHARAHVMLMEGRIDEGIQFMESTVDDWR' A
#
# COMPACT_ATOMS: atom_id res chain seq x y z
N TYR A 1 7.38 2.66 -9.55
CA TYR A 1 8.17 1.47 -9.92
C TYR A 1 9.05 0.95 -8.78
N LEU A 2 10.22 1.52 -8.43
CA LEU A 2 11.08 0.90 -7.40
C LEU A 2 10.42 0.84 -6.00
N HIS A 3 9.75 1.92 -5.59
CA HIS A 3 9.16 1.98 -4.24
C HIS A 3 7.91 1.09 -4.06
N GLY A 4 7.09 0.89 -5.10
CA GLY A 4 5.93 -0.01 -5.02
C GLY A 4 6.35 -1.48 -4.85
N MET A 5 7.32 -1.94 -5.65
CA MET A 5 7.88 -3.29 -5.50
C MET A 5 8.64 -3.48 -4.19
N LEU A 6 9.31 -2.43 -3.69
CA LEU A 6 9.92 -2.44 -2.36
C LEU A 6 8.86 -2.60 -1.26
N ALA A 7 7.77 -1.83 -1.32
CA ALA A 7 6.68 -1.92 -0.37
C ALA A 7 6.08 -3.34 -0.31
N PHE A 8 5.84 -3.93 -1.48
CA PHE A 8 5.39 -5.32 -1.58
C PHE A 8 6.37 -6.31 -0.94
N GLY A 9 7.67 -6.22 -1.27
CA GLY A 9 8.65 -7.13 -0.69
C GLY A 9 8.79 -6.99 0.83
N LEU A 10 8.61 -5.78 1.38
CA LEU A 10 8.63 -5.54 2.83
C LEU A 10 7.37 -6.12 3.50
N GLU A 11 6.20 -5.96 2.89
CA GLU A 11 4.94 -6.53 3.40
C GLU A 11 4.99 -8.06 3.47
N GLU A 12 5.46 -8.73 2.41
CA GLU A 12 5.66 -10.19 2.37
C GLU A 12 6.71 -10.68 3.40
N CYS A 13 7.57 -9.79 3.89
CA CYS A 13 8.55 -10.07 4.95
C CYS A 13 8.06 -9.65 6.36
N GLU A 14 6.78 -9.33 6.52
CA GLU A 14 6.15 -8.85 7.76
C GLU A 14 6.74 -7.53 8.30
N GLN A 15 7.43 -6.75 7.45
CA GLN A 15 7.99 -5.44 7.78
C GLN A 15 6.98 -4.33 7.49
N TYR A 16 5.86 -4.34 8.20
CA TYR A 16 4.67 -3.56 7.86
C TYR A 16 4.87 -2.03 7.92
N ALA A 17 5.61 -1.53 8.91
CA ALA A 17 5.85 -0.09 9.06
C ALA A 17 6.67 0.46 7.88
N GLU A 18 7.75 -0.22 7.50
CA GLU A 18 8.58 0.14 6.35
C GLU A 18 7.83 -0.06 5.03
N ALA A 19 6.98 -1.09 4.93
CA ALA A 19 6.13 -1.33 3.78
C ALA A 19 5.15 -0.18 3.54
N GLU A 20 4.46 0.30 4.59
CA GLU A 20 3.54 1.44 4.47
C GLU A 20 4.27 2.73 4.11
N GLU A 21 5.46 3.01 4.67
CA GLU A 21 6.25 4.18 4.29
C GLU A 21 6.65 4.14 2.80
N ALA A 22 7.15 2.98 2.34
CA ALA A 22 7.51 2.78 0.95
C ALA A 22 6.30 2.91 0.01
N ALA A 23 5.15 2.36 0.40
CA ALA A 23 3.91 2.46 -0.35
C ALA A 23 3.42 3.91 -0.45
N MET A 24 3.40 4.64 0.67
CA MET A 24 3.04 6.06 0.69
C MET A 24 3.95 6.89 -0.21
N LYS A 25 5.26 6.63 -0.18
CA LYS A 25 6.21 7.30 -1.06
C LYS A 25 5.93 7.00 -2.53
N ALA A 26 5.65 5.75 -2.87
CA ALA A 26 5.28 5.35 -4.23
C ALA A 26 4.00 6.03 -4.70
N LEU A 27 2.93 6.03 -3.89
CA LEU A 27 1.64 6.64 -4.22
C LEU A 27 1.73 8.18 -4.35
N ASN A 28 2.54 8.84 -3.52
CA ASN A 28 2.81 10.27 -3.64
C ASN A 28 3.53 10.63 -4.95
N MET A 29 4.38 9.73 -5.45
CA MET A 29 5.08 9.92 -6.73
C MET A 29 4.19 9.54 -7.92
N HIS A 30 3.40 8.47 -7.79
CA HIS A 30 2.58 7.92 -8.84
C HIS A 30 1.36 7.21 -8.23
N ARG A 31 0.25 7.92 -8.15
CA ARG A 31 -1.00 7.42 -7.54
C ARG A 31 -1.56 6.14 -8.17
N PHE A 32 -1.21 5.82 -9.43
CA PHE A 32 -1.63 4.59 -10.12
C PHE A 32 -0.63 3.42 -9.93
N ASP A 33 0.29 3.48 -8.96
CA ASP A 33 1.22 2.37 -8.68
C ASP A 33 0.45 1.22 -7.98
N CYS A 34 0.15 0.17 -8.75
CA CYS A 34 -0.66 -0.97 -8.28
C CYS A 34 0.02 -1.76 -7.17
N TRP A 35 1.35 -1.90 -7.20
CA TRP A 35 2.11 -2.58 -6.15
C TRP A 35 2.02 -1.84 -4.82
N ALA A 36 2.15 -0.50 -4.86
CA ALA A 36 2.04 0.33 -3.68
C ALA A 36 0.62 0.31 -3.08
N THR A 37 -0.40 0.38 -3.93
CA THR A 37 -1.80 0.28 -3.50
C THR A 37 -2.08 -1.06 -2.82
N HIS A 38 -1.65 -2.16 -3.45
CA HIS A 38 -1.81 -3.51 -2.91
C HIS A 38 -1.08 -3.68 -1.57
N ALA A 39 0.20 -3.32 -1.50
CA ALA A 39 1.01 -3.48 -0.30
C ALA A 39 0.43 -2.70 0.89
N ARG A 40 -0.02 -1.46 0.67
CA ARG A 40 -0.63 -0.66 1.74
C ARG A 40 -1.96 -1.23 2.24
N ALA A 41 -2.79 -1.73 1.32
CA ALA A 41 -4.04 -2.39 1.69
C ALA A 41 -3.77 -3.64 2.55
N HIS A 42 -2.76 -4.42 2.19
CA HIS A 42 -2.32 -5.58 2.95
C HIS A 42 -1.77 -5.22 4.32
N VAL A 43 -0.91 -4.18 4.44
CA VAL A 43 -0.43 -3.71 5.75
C VAL A 43 -1.60 -3.41 6.69
N MET A 44 -2.61 -2.66 6.23
CA MET A 44 -3.79 -2.36 7.04
C MET A 44 -4.56 -3.62 7.45
N LEU A 45 -4.69 -4.60 6.56
CA LEU A 45 -5.31 -5.88 6.87
C LEU A 45 -4.51 -6.68 7.91
N MET A 46 -3.19 -6.79 7.75
CA MET A 46 -2.30 -7.58 8.60
C MET A 46 -2.17 -6.98 10.01
N GLU A 47 -2.24 -5.66 10.15
CA GLU A 47 -2.26 -4.97 11.44
C GLU A 47 -3.66 -4.88 12.09
N GLY A 48 -4.70 -5.44 11.45
CA GLY A 48 -6.08 -5.41 11.96
C GLY A 48 -6.75 -4.03 11.86
N ARG A 49 -6.19 -3.09 11.09
CA ARG A 49 -6.72 -1.75 10.81
C ARG A 49 -7.79 -1.81 9.71
N ILE A 50 -8.82 -2.64 9.93
CA ILE A 50 -9.81 -3.00 8.90
C ILE A 50 -10.58 -1.78 8.37
N ASP A 51 -11.07 -0.91 9.27
CA ASP A 51 -11.86 0.26 8.87
C ASP A 51 -11.01 1.25 8.05
N GLU A 52 -9.73 1.43 8.42
CA GLU A 52 -8.79 2.25 7.64
C GLU A 52 -8.53 1.63 6.26
N GLY A 53 -8.38 0.30 6.20
CA GLY A 53 -8.21 -0.46 4.96
C GLY A 53 -9.39 -0.26 4.01
N ILE A 54 -10.62 -0.36 4.53
CA ILE A 54 -11.84 -0.11 3.74
C ILE A 54 -11.83 1.33 3.20
N GLN A 55 -11.64 2.31 4.08
CA GLN A 55 -11.64 3.72 3.68
C GLN A 55 -10.56 4.01 2.63
N PHE A 56 -9.35 3.48 2.80
CA PHE A 56 -8.27 3.62 1.84
C PHE A 56 -8.65 3.05 0.47
N MET A 57 -9.18 1.82 0.45
CA MET A 57 -9.57 1.15 -0.79
C MET A 57 -10.69 1.88 -1.50
N GLU A 58 -11.74 2.30 -0.78
CA GLU A 58 -12.84 3.10 -1.33
C GLU A 58 -12.36 4.45 -1.89
N SER A 59 -11.41 5.11 -1.21
CA SER A 59 -10.90 6.42 -1.63
C SER A 59 -10.00 6.37 -2.87
N THR A 60 -9.52 5.18 -3.26
CA THR A 60 -8.53 5.03 -4.34
C THR A 60 -9.04 4.25 -5.56
N VAL A 61 -10.31 3.84 -5.60
CA VAL A 61 -10.89 3.06 -6.71
C VAL A 61 -10.63 3.68 -8.08
N ASP A 62 -10.73 5.01 -8.20
CA ASP A 62 -10.51 5.73 -9.47
C ASP A 62 -9.05 5.68 -9.97
N ASP A 63 -8.12 5.27 -9.10
CA ASP A 63 -6.69 5.16 -9.36
C ASP A 63 -6.24 3.74 -9.73
N TRP A 64 -7.15 2.76 -9.79
CA TRP A 64 -6.83 1.37 -10.14
C TRP A 64 -7.08 1.10 -11.62
N ARG A 65 -6.15 1.53 -12.48
CA ARG A 65 -6.27 1.44 -13.95
C ARG A 65 -5.12 0.69 -14.58
#